data_AF-A0A351ZY37-F1
#
_entry.id   AF-A0A351ZY37-F1
#
_cell.length_a   1.000
_cell.length_b   1.000
_cell.length_c   1.000
_cell.angle_alpha   90.00
_cell.angle_beta   90.00
_cell.angle_gamma   90.00
#
_symmetry.space_group_name_H-M   'P 1'
#
loop_
_entity.id
_entity.type
_entity.pdbx_description
1 polymer ?
#
loop_
_entity_poly.entity_id
_entity_poly.type
_entity_poly.pdbx_seq_one_letter_code
_entity_poly.pdbx_strand_id
1 'polypeptide(L)'
;MASNSTESTRGCSTLKTCVTLPYTTPFGGSKRTRSVIRSTSRGCSRGSDPGMSTMVLVWMKWFCAGRGKMAASSARIRTAFFMNAKISEHERMFRVMDIIYVIFGGAIGSALRYLVGLLPFSEGGLAWPTLIVNLAGSLLLGYVVGRGQTDSPLSRPVMMFLGPGLCGGFTTYSAFAVETTTLLERHAPAMMFAYLALTTIGCMLMAFLGFSIARSAS
;
A
#
# COMPACT_ATOMS: atom_id res chain seq x y z
N MET A 1 -5.64 17.75 -47.13
CA MET A 1 -4.86 18.98 -47.35
C MET A 1 -4.52 19.57 -45.98
N ALA A 2 -3.27 19.49 -45.56
CA ALA A 2 -2.80 20.04 -44.28
C ALA A 2 -2.30 21.47 -44.52
N SER A 3 -2.90 22.46 -43.86
CA SER A 3 -2.36 23.82 -43.81
C SER A 3 -1.47 23.94 -42.57
N ASN A 4 -0.20 24.26 -42.77
CA ASN A 4 0.74 24.59 -41.69
C ASN A 4 0.82 26.11 -41.58
N SER A 5 0.48 26.66 -40.43
CA SER A 5 0.79 28.05 -40.07
C SER A 5 1.95 28.07 -39.08
N THR A 6 3.03 28.74 -39.45
CA THR A 6 4.22 28.96 -38.60
C THR A 6 4.14 30.35 -37.98
N GLU A 7 3.97 30.42 -36.67
CA GLU A 7 4.03 31.68 -35.93
C GLU A 7 5.41 31.80 -35.28
N SER A 8 6.20 32.78 -35.71
CA SER A 8 7.57 33.04 -35.23
C SER A 8 7.53 34.19 -34.22
N THR A 9 7.59 33.86 -32.94
CA THR A 9 7.98 34.82 -31.90
C THR A 9 9.14 34.23 -31.09
N ARG A 10 10.05 35.13 -30.70
CA ARG A 10 11.45 34.90 -30.34
C ARG A 10 11.68 33.66 -29.45
N GLY A 11 12.49 32.72 -29.96
CA GLY A 11 13.27 31.80 -29.13
C GLY A 11 12.69 30.42 -28.82
N CYS A 12 11.49 30.06 -29.27
CA CYS A 12 10.96 28.71 -29.07
C CYS A 12 10.06 28.27 -30.24
N SER A 13 10.61 27.52 -31.19
CA SER A 13 9.87 26.98 -32.32
C SER A 13 8.94 25.84 -31.86
N THR A 14 7.65 26.16 -31.74
CA THR A 14 6.61 25.19 -31.36
C THR A 14 5.97 24.63 -32.64
N LEU A 15 6.29 23.39 -33.02
CA LEU A 15 5.56 22.74 -34.12
C LEU A 15 4.20 22.24 -33.61
N LYS A 16 3.12 22.79 -34.17
CA LYS A 16 1.75 22.29 -33.97
C LYS A 16 1.37 21.42 -35.16
N THR A 17 1.29 20.11 -34.98
CA THR A 17 0.78 19.19 -36.00
C THR A 17 -0.70 18.92 -35.71
N CYS A 18 -1.58 19.34 -36.62
CA CYS A 18 -3.02 19.08 -36.52
C CYS A 18 -3.32 17.74 -37.19
N VAL A 19 -3.75 16.74 -36.41
CA VAL A 19 -4.14 15.42 -36.93
C VAL A 19 -5.66 15.26 -36.76
N THR A 20 -6.36 15.11 -37.88
CA THR A 20 -7.79 14.78 -37.90
C THR A 20 -7.97 13.28 -37.77
N LEU A 21 -8.60 12.84 -36.67
CA LEU A 21 -8.97 11.44 -36.46
C LEU A 21 -10.48 11.26 -36.69
N PRO A 22 -10.91 10.27 -37.49
CA PRO A 22 -12.31 9.89 -37.57
C PRO A 22 -12.70 9.09 -36.32
N TYR A 23 -13.85 9.39 -35.73
CA TYR A 23 -14.47 8.55 -34.70
C TYR A 23 -15.97 8.41 -34.98
N THR A 24 -16.50 7.21 -34.78
CA THR A 24 -17.91 6.87 -34.97
C THR A 24 -18.64 6.87 -33.63
N THR A 25 -19.67 7.69 -33.48
CA THR A 25 -20.55 7.69 -32.30
C THR A 25 -21.49 6.49 -32.30
N PRO A 26 -21.93 5.98 -31.14
CA PRO A 26 -22.65 4.70 -31.04
C PRO A 26 -24.11 4.72 -31.51
N PHE A 27 -24.64 5.87 -31.92
CA PHE A 27 -25.99 6.01 -32.44
C PHE A 27 -25.94 6.64 -33.83
N GLY A 28 -26.55 5.97 -34.81
CA GLY A 28 -26.48 6.32 -36.22
C GLY A 28 -26.99 7.73 -36.50
N GLY A 29 -26.12 8.57 -37.08
CA GLY A 29 -26.47 9.90 -37.57
C GLY A 29 -25.26 10.83 -37.65
N SER A 30 -24.87 11.20 -38.88
CA SER A 30 -23.90 12.26 -39.26
C SER A 30 -22.44 12.13 -38.76
N LYS A 31 -21.51 11.90 -39.70
CA LYS A 31 -20.05 11.91 -39.46
C LYS A 31 -19.60 13.32 -39.06
N ARG A 32 -19.25 13.54 -37.79
CA ARG A 32 -18.73 14.82 -37.31
C ARG A 32 -17.24 14.68 -36.94
N THR A 33 -16.41 15.60 -37.42
CA THR A 33 -14.95 15.63 -37.19
C THR A 33 -14.61 16.46 -35.96
N ARG A 34 -13.63 15.99 -35.15
CA ARG A 34 -13.09 16.74 -34.01
C ARG A 34 -11.60 16.99 -34.25
N SER A 35 -11.18 18.24 -34.28
CA SER A 35 -9.77 18.61 -34.34
C SER A 35 -9.15 18.54 -32.96
N VAL A 36 -8.13 17.72 -32.77
CA VAL A 36 -7.36 17.63 -31.53
C VAL A 36 -6.00 18.26 -31.77
N ILE A 37 -5.69 19.32 -31.02
CA ILE A 37 -4.39 19.99 -31.07
C ILE A 37 -3.46 19.26 -30.09
N ARG A 38 -2.36 18.71 -30.60
CA ARG A 38 -1.34 18.04 -29.77
C ARG A 38 -0.10 18.93 -29.74
N SER A 39 0.22 19.48 -28.56
CA SER A 39 1.45 20.26 -28.34
C SER A 39 2.52 19.36 -27.72
N THR A 40 3.63 19.16 -28.43
CA THR A 40 4.84 18.55 -27.88
C THR A 40 5.85 19.65 -27.52
N SER A 41 6.06 19.90 -26.23
CA SER A 41 7.11 20.80 -25.74
C SER A 41 8.45 20.05 -25.65
N ARG A 42 9.48 20.51 -26.36
CA ARG A 42 10.87 20.07 -26.12
C ARG A 42 11.40 20.78 -24.87
N GLY A 43 12.05 20.01 -24.00
CA GLY A 43 12.52 20.46 -22.69
C GLY A 43 13.55 21.58 -22.74
N CYS A 44 13.41 22.53 -21.81
CA CYS A 44 14.34 23.62 -21.57
C CYS A 44 14.86 23.46 -20.14
N SER A 45 16.11 23.02 -19.98
CA SER A 45 16.77 22.90 -18.68
C SER A 45 17.61 24.14 -18.41
N ARG A 46 17.21 24.95 -17.42
CA ARG A 46 18.02 26.00 -16.79
C ARG A 46 18.02 25.81 -15.28
N GLY A 47 19.20 26.01 -14.69
CA GLY A 47 19.38 26.86 -13.51
C GLY A 47 19.07 26.25 -12.14
N SER A 48 20.12 26.11 -11.34
CA SER A 48 20.23 25.65 -9.97
C SER A 48 19.46 26.49 -8.93
N ASP A 49 19.02 25.85 -7.84
CA ASP A 49 18.97 26.44 -6.50
C ASP A 49 19.35 25.38 -5.43
N PRO A 50 20.21 25.69 -4.44
CA PRO A 50 20.70 24.76 -3.44
C PRO A 50 19.92 24.90 -2.14
N GLY A 51 19.25 23.84 -1.66
CA GLY A 51 18.57 23.94 -0.37
C GLY A 51 17.71 22.75 0.06
N MET A 52 17.90 21.57 -0.53
CA MET A 52 17.18 20.37 -0.10
C MET A 52 18.18 19.27 0.20
N SER A 53 18.24 18.88 1.49
CA SER A 53 19.19 17.94 2.05
C SER A 53 19.37 16.74 1.13
N THR A 54 20.62 16.47 0.74
CA THR A 54 21.06 15.39 -0.17
C THR A 54 20.45 14.04 0.20
N MET A 55 20.05 13.84 1.46
CA MET A 55 19.34 12.66 1.96
C MET A 55 17.96 12.42 1.30
N VAL A 56 17.17 13.47 1.05
CA VAL A 56 15.83 13.35 0.44
C VAL A 56 15.94 12.97 -1.03
N LEU A 57 16.93 13.52 -1.74
CA LEU A 57 17.21 13.20 -3.13
C LEU A 57 17.78 11.79 -3.30
N VAL A 58 18.58 11.30 -2.35
CA VAL A 58 19.04 9.89 -2.32
C VAL A 58 17.86 8.95 -2.09
N TRP A 59 16.95 9.28 -1.17
CA TRP A 59 15.75 8.49 -0.91
C TRP A 59 14.81 8.45 -2.13
N MET A 60 14.52 9.59 -2.76
CA MET A 60 13.69 9.65 -3.97
C MET A 60 14.34 8.92 -5.16
N LYS A 61 15.67 9.01 -5.30
CA LYS A 61 16.40 8.27 -6.34
C LYS A 61 16.39 6.77 -6.08
N TRP A 62 16.52 6.32 -4.84
CA TRP A 62 16.44 4.89 -4.50
C TRP A 62 15.02 4.35 -4.70
N PHE A 63 13.99 5.10 -4.30
CA PHE A 63 12.58 4.77 -4.52
C PHE A 63 12.21 4.72 -6.01
N CYS A 64 12.82 5.56 -6.85
CA CYS A 64 12.65 5.50 -8.31
C CYS A 64 13.50 4.42 -8.99
N ALA A 65 14.73 4.16 -8.54
CA ALA A 65 15.61 3.14 -9.10
C ALA A 65 15.16 1.71 -8.80
N GLY A 66 14.42 1.49 -7.70
CA GLY A 66 13.83 0.19 -7.34
C GLY A 66 12.68 -0.28 -8.23
N ARG A 67 12.10 0.58 -9.08
CA ARG A 67 10.96 0.22 -9.96
C ARG A 67 11.34 -0.46 -11.28
N GLY A 68 12.62 -0.46 -11.65
CA GLY A 68 13.05 -0.86 -13.01
C GLY A 68 13.56 -2.29 -13.19
N LYS A 69 13.82 -3.06 -12.11
CA LYS A 69 14.53 -4.36 -12.20
C LYS A 69 13.88 -5.53 -11.47
N MET A 70 12.59 -5.45 -11.14
CA MET A 70 11.80 -6.58 -10.62
C MET A 70 10.70 -7.02 -11.60
N ALA A 71 11.02 -6.99 -12.90
CA ALA A 71 10.10 -7.32 -13.98
C ALA A 71 10.52 -8.59 -14.75
N ALA A 72 11.07 -9.61 -14.07
CA ALA A 72 11.30 -10.94 -14.68
C ALA A 72 11.75 -11.99 -13.65
N SER A 73 10.89 -12.38 -12.69
CA SER A 73 10.88 -13.71 -12.02
C SER A 73 10.05 -13.70 -10.72
N SER A 74 8.78 -13.27 -10.78
CA SER A 74 7.86 -13.37 -9.62
C SER A 74 6.39 -13.39 -10.03
N ALA A 75 6.07 -13.97 -11.19
CA ALA A 75 4.70 -14.10 -11.69
C ALA A 75 3.87 -15.20 -10.97
N ARG A 76 4.18 -15.53 -9.71
CA ARG A 76 3.41 -16.50 -8.89
C ARG A 76 3.09 -16.05 -7.47
N ILE A 77 3.42 -14.82 -7.07
CA ILE A 77 2.84 -14.23 -5.86
C ILE A 77 1.57 -13.51 -6.32
N ARG A 78 0.48 -14.27 -6.51
CA ARG A 78 -0.83 -13.66 -6.79
C ARG A 78 -1.24 -12.87 -5.56
N THR A 79 -1.11 -11.56 -5.64
CA THR A 79 -1.85 -10.52 -4.91
C THR A 79 -3.35 -10.63 -5.19
N ALA A 80 -3.94 -11.79 -4.92
CA ALA A 80 -5.37 -12.05 -5.03
C ALA A 80 -6.06 -11.97 -3.66
N PHE A 81 -5.46 -11.23 -2.71
CA PHE A 81 -6.11 -11.01 -1.41
C PHE A 81 -7.20 -9.94 -1.50
N PHE A 82 -7.10 -8.94 -2.41
CA PHE A 82 -8.00 -7.78 -2.34
C PHE A 82 -8.90 -7.44 -3.53
N MET A 83 -8.60 -7.68 -4.80
CA MET A 83 -9.52 -7.18 -5.84
C MET A 83 -9.21 -7.76 -7.23
N ASN A 84 -10.12 -8.58 -7.76
CA ASN A 84 -10.75 -8.46 -9.08
C ASN A 84 -11.27 -9.83 -9.54
N ALA A 85 -12.58 -10.03 -9.43
CA ALA A 85 -13.29 -10.99 -10.26
C ALA A 85 -14.71 -10.46 -10.48
N LYS A 86 -15.12 -10.48 -11.73
CA LYS A 86 -16.43 -10.11 -12.24
C LYS A 86 -17.48 -10.98 -11.53
N ILE A 87 -18.30 -10.36 -10.70
CA ILE A 87 -19.09 -11.03 -9.66
C ILE A 87 -20.37 -11.63 -10.24
N SER A 88 -20.55 -12.95 -10.17
CA SER A 88 -21.85 -13.60 -10.36
C SER A 88 -22.64 -13.58 -9.03
N GLU A 89 -23.98 -13.55 -9.11
CA GLU A 89 -24.89 -13.48 -7.93
C GLU A 89 -24.56 -14.49 -6.81
N HIS A 90 -24.08 -15.70 -7.15
CA HIS A 90 -23.70 -16.73 -6.17
C HIS A 90 -22.42 -16.41 -5.37
N GLU A 91 -21.48 -15.62 -5.92
CA GLU A 91 -20.31 -15.13 -5.17
C GLU A 91 -20.65 -13.97 -4.21
N ARG A 92 -21.85 -13.42 -4.30
CA ARG A 92 -22.29 -12.31 -3.46
C ARG A 92 -22.64 -12.81 -2.06
N MET A 93 -23.35 -13.93 -1.95
CA MET A 93 -23.74 -14.52 -0.65
C MET A 93 -22.55 -15.08 0.13
N PHE A 94 -21.57 -15.70 -0.54
CA PHE A 94 -20.33 -16.16 0.09
C PHE A 94 -19.54 -15.01 0.73
N ARG A 95 -19.62 -13.80 0.15
CA ARG A 95 -18.97 -12.61 0.70
C ARG A 95 -19.71 -11.96 1.87
N VAL A 96 -21.03 -12.12 1.98
CA VAL A 96 -21.77 -11.62 3.16
C VAL A 96 -21.35 -12.40 4.41
N MET A 97 -21.18 -13.72 4.29
CA MET A 97 -20.68 -14.54 5.40
C MET A 97 -19.23 -14.16 5.76
N ASP A 98 -18.37 -13.92 4.77
CA ASP A 98 -17.00 -13.42 5.02
C ASP A 98 -17.00 -12.14 5.86
N ILE A 99 -17.92 -11.19 5.60
CA ILE A 99 -18.06 -9.94 6.38
C ILE A 99 -18.39 -10.23 7.84
N ILE A 100 -19.30 -11.19 8.12
CA ILE A 100 -19.66 -11.56 9.49
C ILE A 100 -18.42 -12.07 10.24
N TYR A 101 -17.62 -12.93 9.62
CA TYR A 101 -16.37 -13.41 10.21
C TYR A 101 -15.38 -12.27 10.48
N VAL A 102 -15.25 -11.32 9.55
CA VAL A 102 -14.38 -10.14 9.73
C VAL A 102 -14.86 -9.27 10.90
N ILE A 103 -16.17 -9.03 11.01
CA ILE A 103 -16.75 -8.22 12.10
C ILE A 103 -16.49 -8.87 13.45
N PHE A 104 -16.80 -10.16 13.60
CA PHE A 104 -16.56 -10.87 14.86
C PHE A 104 -15.08 -10.95 15.21
N GLY A 105 -14.23 -11.26 14.24
CA GLY A 105 -12.78 -11.26 14.43
C GLY A 105 -12.28 -9.88 14.86
N GLY A 106 -12.71 -8.82 14.19
CA GLY A 106 -12.31 -7.44 14.50
C GLY A 106 -12.80 -6.96 15.87
N ALA A 107 -14.02 -7.32 16.27
CA ALA A 107 -14.54 -7.01 17.60
C ALA A 107 -13.69 -7.68 18.69
N ILE A 108 -13.36 -8.97 18.52
CA ILE A 108 -12.49 -9.70 19.45
C ILE A 108 -11.08 -9.09 19.44
N GLY A 109 -10.51 -8.81 18.28
CA GLY A 109 -9.16 -8.26 18.14
C GLY A 109 -9.02 -6.90 18.83
N SER A 110 -9.98 -6.01 18.62
CA SER A 110 -9.99 -4.69 19.28
C SER A 110 -10.18 -4.78 20.79
N ALA A 111 -11.03 -5.69 21.28
CA ALA A 111 -11.17 -5.97 22.71
C ALA A 111 -9.87 -6.51 23.31
N LEU A 112 -9.21 -7.47 22.66
CA LEU A 112 -7.90 -7.99 23.10
C LEU A 112 -6.83 -6.89 23.16
N ARG A 113 -6.77 -6.03 22.14
CA ARG A 113 -5.87 -4.88 22.14
C ARG A 113 -6.13 -3.96 23.32
N TYR A 114 -7.41 -3.68 23.62
CA TYR A 114 -7.78 -2.89 24.78
C TYR A 114 -7.35 -3.55 26.10
N LEU A 115 -7.56 -4.86 26.25
CA LEU A 115 -7.11 -5.63 27.42
C LEU A 115 -5.59 -5.58 27.60
N VAL A 116 -4.82 -5.70 26.51
CA VAL A 116 -3.36 -5.56 26.57
C VAL A 116 -2.98 -4.15 27.05
N GLY A 117 -3.72 -3.12 26.64
CA GLY A 117 -3.53 -1.74 27.12
C GLY A 117 -3.77 -1.54 28.63
N LEU A 118 -4.50 -2.44 29.29
CA LEU A 118 -4.75 -2.38 30.75
C LEU A 118 -3.65 -3.03 31.59
N LEU A 119 -2.73 -3.78 30.96
CA LEU A 119 -1.65 -4.42 31.68
C LEU A 119 -0.68 -3.38 32.25
N PRO A 120 -0.12 -3.61 33.45
CA PRO A 120 0.80 -2.67 34.09
C PRO A 120 2.17 -2.72 33.40
N PHE A 121 2.32 -1.94 32.33
CA PHE A 121 3.62 -1.72 31.71
C PHE A 121 4.33 -0.55 32.38
N SER A 122 5.65 -0.66 32.52
CA SER A 122 6.50 0.42 33.03
C SER A 122 6.36 1.66 32.14
N GLU A 123 6.14 2.83 32.75
CA GLU A 123 6.04 4.14 32.08
C GLU A 123 7.39 4.66 31.55
N GLY A 124 8.35 3.78 31.26
CA GLY A 124 9.71 4.09 30.79
C GLY A 124 9.81 4.73 29.40
N GLY A 125 8.78 5.46 28.95
CA GLY A 125 8.75 6.26 27.73
C GLY A 125 8.25 5.54 26.48
N LEU A 126 8.29 4.21 26.44
CA LEU A 126 7.84 3.41 25.29
C LEU A 126 6.41 2.90 25.48
N ALA A 127 5.61 2.96 24.42
CA ALA A 127 4.27 2.39 24.38
C ALA A 127 4.33 0.87 24.17
N TRP A 128 4.76 0.16 25.20
CA TRP A 128 4.86 -1.30 25.21
C TRP A 128 3.59 -2.04 24.76
N PRO A 129 2.36 -1.65 25.18
CA PRO A 129 1.15 -2.33 24.71
C PRO A 129 1.05 -2.32 23.19
N THR A 130 1.22 -1.15 22.56
CA THR A 130 1.08 -0.96 21.12
C THR A 130 2.16 -1.71 20.35
N LEU A 131 3.40 -1.72 20.85
CA LEU A 131 4.47 -2.53 20.28
C LEU A 131 4.13 -4.02 20.29
N ILE A 132 3.70 -4.54 21.44
CA ILE A 132 3.42 -5.97 21.63
C ILE A 132 2.27 -6.43 20.73
N VAL A 133 1.16 -5.70 20.70
CA VAL A 133 0.01 -6.10 19.85
C VAL A 133 0.37 -6.07 18.37
N ASN A 134 1.18 -5.10 17.92
CA ASN A 134 1.63 -5.02 16.53
C ASN A 134 2.59 -6.15 16.17
N LEU A 135 3.56 -6.47 17.02
CA LEU A 135 4.49 -7.59 16.80
C LEU A 135 3.76 -8.94 16.80
N ALA A 136 2.95 -9.20 17.82
CA ALA A 136 2.21 -10.45 17.96
C ALA A 136 1.17 -10.63 16.85
N GLY A 137 0.47 -9.55 16.48
CA GLY A 137 -0.47 -9.57 15.36
C GLY A 137 0.22 -9.78 14.01
N SER A 138 1.41 -9.21 13.80
CA SER A 138 2.20 -9.43 12.58
C SER A 138 2.67 -10.88 12.47
N LEU A 139 3.12 -11.48 13.59
CA LEU A 139 3.48 -12.90 13.66
C LEU A 139 2.29 -13.79 13.27
N LEU A 140 1.13 -13.55 13.89
CA LEU A 140 -0.09 -14.32 13.61
C LEU A 140 -0.54 -14.15 12.15
N LEU A 141 -0.55 -12.93 11.64
CA LEU A 141 -0.94 -12.67 10.25
C LEU A 141 0.02 -13.35 9.27
N GLY A 142 1.32 -13.31 9.54
CA GLY A 142 2.34 -14.03 8.77
C GLY A 142 2.07 -15.54 8.74
N TYR A 143 1.73 -16.14 9.88
CA TYR A 143 1.36 -17.54 9.99
C TYR A 143 0.10 -17.89 9.18
N VAL A 144 -0.96 -17.08 9.32
CA VAL A 144 -2.23 -17.28 8.59
C VAL A 144 -2.01 -17.21 7.07
N VAL A 145 -1.24 -16.22 6.61
CA VAL A 145 -0.90 -16.07 5.19
C VAL A 145 -0.04 -17.24 4.70
N GLY A 146 0.93 -17.67 5.50
CA GLY A 146 1.79 -18.82 5.19
C GLY A 146 0.99 -20.11 5.04
N ARG A 147 0.07 -20.40 5.98
CA ARG A 147 -0.82 -21.56 5.92
C ARG A 147 -1.70 -21.56 4.67
N GLY A 148 -2.18 -20.40 4.24
CA GLY A 148 -2.95 -20.27 3.01
C GLY A 148 -2.19 -20.62 1.72
N GLN A 149 -0.86 -20.80 1.77
CA GLN A 149 -0.01 -21.18 0.64
C GLN A 149 0.55 -22.61 0.74
N THR A 150 0.09 -23.40 1.73
CA THR A 150 0.47 -24.81 1.88
C THR A 150 -0.47 -25.72 1.09
N ASP A 151 -0.10 -26.99 0.93
CA ASP A 151 -0.93 -27.99 0.24
C ASP A 151 -2.26 -28.29 0.98
N SER A 152 -2.32 -27.96 2.28
CA SER A 152 -3.52 -28.04 3.11
C SER A 152 -3.87 -26.68 3.72
N PRO A 153 -4.45 -25.77 2.91
CA PRO A 153 -4.75 -24.41 3.35
C PRO A 153 -5.88 -24.38 4.39
N LEU A 154 -5.87 -23.33 5.22
CA LEU A 154 -6.98 -23.04 6.13
C LEU A 154 -8.27 -22.81 5.34
N SER A 155 -9.41 -23.15 5.96
CA SER A 155 -10.70 -22.84 5.37
C SER A 155 -10.87 -21.32 5.22
N ARG A 156 -11.58 -20.89 4.17
CA ARG A 156 -11.79 -19.47 3.89
C ARG A 156 -12.42 -18.68 5.04
N PRO A 157 -13.45 -19.19 5.75
CA PRO A 157 -14.01 -18.52 6.92
C PRO A 157 -12.95 -18.24 8.01
N VAL A 158 -12.07 -19.20 8.26
CA VAL A 158 -10.99 -19.06 9.26
C VAL A 158 -9.96 -18.03 8.80
N MET A 159 -9.60 -18.00 7.51
CA MET A 159 -8.70 -16.98 6.97
C MET A 159 -9.29 -15.57 7.08
N MET A 160 -10.58 -15.39 6.80
CA MET A 160 -11.25 -14.09 6.91
C MET A 160 -11.43 -13.65 8.36
N PHE A 161 -11.76 -14.59 9.25
CA PHE A 161 -11.84 -14.34 10.68
C PHE A 161 -10.49 -13.95 11.27
N LEU A 162 -9.42 -14.70 11.00
CA LEU A 162 -8.11 -14.47 11.61
C LEU A 162 -7.33 -13.32 10.98
N GLY A 163 -7.28 -13.24 9.65
CA GLY A 163 -6.45 -12.27 8.94
C GLY A 163 -7.04 -10.85 9.03
N PRO A 164 -8.01 -10.49 8.16
CA PRO A 164 -8.59 -9.16 8.14
C PRO A 164 -9.47 -8.86 9.37
N GLY A 165 -10.10 -9.87 9.99
CA GLY A 165 -10.86 -9.70 11.24
C GLY A 165 -9.95 -9.48 12.46
N LEU A 166 -9.48 -10.57 13.05
CA LEU A 166 -8.75 -10.57 14.32
C LEU A 166 -7.46 -9.76 14.24
N CYS A 167 -6.55 -10.06 13.31
CA CYS A 167 -5.30 -9.31 13.20
C CYS A 167 -5.53 -7.84 12.82
N GLY A 168 -6.56 -7.56 11.99
CA GLY A 168 -6.94 -6.21 11.63
C GLY A 168 -7.44 -5.36 12.81
N GLY A 169 -8.23 -5.95 13.72
CA GLY A 169 -8.69 -5.26 14.94
C GLY A 169 -7.66 -5.22 16.06
N PHE A 170 -6.78 -6.24 16.13
CA PHE A 170 -5.77 -6.40 17.18
C PHE A 170 -4.55 -5.51 16.97
N THR A 171 -4.13 -5.30 15.73
CA THR A 171 -3.02 -4.39 15.39
C THR A 171 -3.50 -2.95 15.21
N THR A 172 -2.63 -1.97 15.39
CA THR A 172 -2.97 -0.56 15.20
C THR A 172 -1.77 0.27 14.73
N TYR A 173 -1.93 0.93 13.58
CA TYR A 173 -0.96 1.91 13.09
C TYR A 173 -1.24 3.32 13.61
N SER A 174 -2.51 3.65 13.89
CA SER A 174 -2.90 4.99 14.35
C SER A 174 -2.36 5.30 15.75
N ALA A 175 -2.44 4.35 16.70
CA ALA A 175 -1.85 4.54 18.02
C ALA A 175 -0.32 4.66 17.93
N PHE A 176 0.32 3.78 17.14
CA PHE A 176 1.75 3.83 16.88
C PHE A 176 2.21 5.19 16.33
N ALA A 177 1.47 5.76 15.38
CA ALA A 177 1.78 7.07 14.81
C ALA A 177 1.70 8.19 15.87
N VAL A 178 0.64 8.22 16.67
CA VAL A 178 0.45 9.22 17.75
C VAL A 178 1.52 9.10 18.82
N GLU A 179 1.89 7.88 19.21
CA GLU A 179 2.95 7.63 20.20
C GLU A 179 4.32 8.07 19.67
N THR A 180 4.58 7.81 18.39
CA THR A 180 5.82 8.26 17.72
C THR A 180 5.89 9.79 17.70
N THR A 181 4.81 10.49 17.36
CA THR A 181 4.79 11.97 17.39
C THR A 181 4.90 12.52 18.80
N THR A 182 4.28 11.86 19.78
CA THR A 182 4.39 12.25 21.20
C THR A 182 5.84 12.18 21.71
N LEU A 183 6.62 11.18 21.27
CA LEU A 183 8.04 11.08 21.62
C LEU A 183 8.88 12.22 21.01
N LEU A 184 8.49 12.70 19.83
CA LEU A 184 9.12 13.85 19.19
C LEU A 184 8.84 15.15 19.97
N GLU A 185 7.60 15.34 20.43
CA GLU A 185 7.20 16.48 21.26
C GLU A 185 7.89 16.50 22.63
N ARG A 186 8.18 15.32 23.20
CA ARG A 186 8.91 15.16 24.47
C ARG A 186 10.42 15.38 24.34
N HIS A 187 10.91 15.87 23.20
CA HIS A 187 12.34 16.07 22.92
C HIS A 187 13.20 14.81 23.13
N ALA A 188 12.64 13.61 22.87
CA ALA A 188 13.32 12.32 23.03
C ALA A 188 13.55 11.62 21.67
N PRO A 189 14.36 12.20 20.75
CA PRO A 189 14.50 11.69 19.38
C PRO A 189 15.10 10.29 19.31
N ALA A 190 16.02 9.95 20.21
CA ALA A 190 16.60 8.61 20.27
C ALA A 190 15.55 7.53 20.55
N MET A 191 14.64 7.76 21.50
CA MET A 191 13.55 6.84 21.80
C MET A 191 12.54 6.77 20.66
N MET A 192 12.23 7.90 20.02
CA MET A 192 11.36 7.94 18.85
C MET A 192 11.91 7.05 17.72
N PHE A 193 13.18 7.19 17.35
CA PHE A 193 13.80 6.36 16.30
C PHE A 193 13.85 4.88 16.70
N ALA A 194 14.16 4.59 17.97
CA ALA A 194 14.14 3.22 18.48
C ALA A 194 12.73 2.61 18.37
N TYR A 195 11.69 3.32 18.81
CA TYR A 195 10.31 2.86 18.74
C TYR A 195 9.82 2.62 17.29
N LEU A 196 10.13 3.57 16.40
CA LEU A 196 9.84 3.49 14.98
C LEU A 196 10.51 2.28 14.32
N ALA A 197 11.80 2.07 14.58
CA ALA A 197 12.57 0.96 14.04
C ALA A 197 12.12 -0.38 14.61
N LEU A 198 11.95 -0.49 15.93
CA LEU A 198 11.49 -1.70 16.61
C LEU A 198 10.13 -2.14 16.11
N THR A 199 9.17 -1.20 15.99
CA THR A 199 7.84 -1.54 15.49
C THR A 199 7.89 -1.94 14.03
N THR A 200 8.51 -1.12 13.16
CA THR A 200 8.46 -1.36 11.70
C THR A 200 9.26 -2.61 11.30
N ILE A 201 10.53 -2.68 11.72
CA ILE A 201 11.41 -3.79 11.38
C ILE A 201 10.98 -5.03 12.14
N GLY A 202 10.64 -4.91 13.43
CA GLY A 202 10.17 -6.02 14.24
C GLY A 202 8.90 -6.66 13.68
N CYS A 203 7.91 -5.87 13.24
CA CYS A 203 6.70 -6.41 12.62
C CYS A 203 7.01 -7.17 11.33
N MET A 204 7.93 -6.65 10.50
CA MET A 204 8.36 -7.33 9.28
C MET A 204 9.04 -8.67 9.57
N LEU A 205 9.94 -8.70 10.56
CA LEU A 205 10.62 -9.92 11.00
C LEU A 205 9.64 -10.94 11.60
N MET A 206 8.70 -10.48 12.42
CA MET A 206 7.65 -11.33 13.01
C MET A 206 6.73 -11.91 11.94
N ALA A 207 6.31 -11.11 10.97
CA ALA A 207 5.51 -11.62 9.84
C ALA A 207 6.29 -12.68 9.04
N PHE A 208 7.57 -12.44 8.76
CA PHE A 208 8.42 -13.41 8.07
C PHE A 208 8.60 -14.71 8.89
N LEU A 209 8.81 -14.58 10.20
CA LEU A 209 8.92 -15.72 11.11
C LEU A 209 7.64 -16.55 11.12
N GLY A 210 6.48 -15.90 11.27
CA GLY A 210 5.18 -16.57 11.25
C GLY A 210 4.93 -17.30 9.94
N PHE A 211 5.25 -16.65 8.82
CA PHE A 211 5.18 -17.26 7.49
C PHE A 211 6.08 -18.50 7.35
N SER A 212 7.30 -18.42 7.89
CA SER A 212 8.27 -19.51 7.83
C SER A 212 7.81 -20.72 8.66
N ILE A 213 7.31 -20.46 9.88
CA ILE A 213 6.75 -21.49 10.77
C ILE A 213 5.56 -22.20 10.11
N ALA A 214 4.69 -21.46 9.45
CA ALA A 214 3.53 -22.04 8.79
C ALA A 214 3.91 -23.02 7.66
N ARG A 215 5.02 -22.75 6.96
CA ARG A 215 5.52 -23.57 5.85
C ARG A 215 6.40 -24.74 6.29
N SER A 216 7.03 -24.68 7.46
CA SER A 216 7.78 -25.83 7.98
C SER A 216 6.85 -26.93 8.52
N ALA A 217 5.59 -26.60 8.80
CA ALA A 217 4.57 -27.51 9.32
C ALA A 217 3.69 -28.14 8.22
N SER A 218 4.10 -28.06 6.95
CA SER A 218 3.43 -28.63 5.78
C SER A 218 4.39 -29.53 5.02
#